data_AF-A0A2M7KCR4-F1
#
_entry.id   AF-A0A2M7KCR4-F1
#
_cell.length_a   1.000
_cell.length_b   1.000
_cell.length_c   1.000
_cell.angle_alpha   90.00
_cell.angle_beta   90.00
_cell.angle_gamma   90.00
#
_symmetry.space_group_name_H-M   'P 1'
#
loop_
_entity.id
_entity.type
_entity.pdbx_description
1 polymer ?
#
loop_
_entity_poly.entity_id
_entity_poly.type
_entity_poly.pdbx_seq_one_letter_code
_entity_poly.pdbx_strand_id
1 'polypeptide(L)'
;LRDDGVRKMNCLAVIGAGIEKSIEDFKKKNILVIDGCPIDCGKRIMDINGFKNYHYMRVTDLGFVKGKSHVTDENINTIFEIAKTYV
;
A
#
# COMPACT_ATOMS: atom_id res chain seq x y z
N LEU A 1 9.42 3.92 6.64
CA LEU A 1 8.19 3.36 7.29
C LEU A 1 8.54 2.18 8.17
N ARG A 2 9.23 1.16 7.64
CA ARG A 2 9.72 0.02 8.43
C ARG A 2 10.80 0.44 9.42
N ASP A 3 11.80 1.16 8.93
CA ASP A 3 12.99 1.51 9.71
C ASP A 3 12.66 2.57 10.78
N ASP A 4 11.66 3.41 10.52
CA ASP A 4 11.06 4.37 11.46
C ASP A 4 10.04 3.74 12.43
N GLY A 5 9.79 2.43 12.32
CA GLY A 5 8.85 1.71 13.19
C GLY A 5 7.36 2.00 12.96
N VAL A 6 6.99 2.73 11.90
CA VAL A 6 5.59 3.13 11.61
C VAL A 6 4.74 1.94 11.13
N ARG A 7 5.25 1.14 10.17
CA ARG A 7 4.55 -0.03 9.61
C ARG A 7 5.53 -1.11 9.15
N LYS A 8 5.10 -2.37 9.13
CA LYS A 8 5.84 -3.49 8.52
C LYS A 8 5.30 -3.80 7.13
N MET A 9 6.19 -4.15 6.19
CA MET A 9 5.77 -4.64 4.87
C MET A 9 5.30 -6.10 4.97
N ASN A 10 4.18 -6.41 4.31
CA ASN A 10 3.65 -7.76 4.17
C ASN A 10 3.35 -8.01 2.69
N CYS A 11 3.46 -9.27 2.26
CA CYS A 11 3.22 -9.63 0.86
C CYS A 11 1.72 -9.61 0.54
N LEU A 12 1.33 -8.81 -0.45
CA LEU A 12 -0.05 -8.75 -0.96
C LEU A 12 -0.51 -10.11 -1.51
N ALA A 13 0.40 -10.93 -2.03
CA ALA A 13 0.07 -12.26 -2.57
C ALA A 13 -0.48 -13.22 -1.49
N VAL A 14 -0.17 -13.02 -0.20
CA VAL A 14 -0.76 -13.81 0.89
C VAL A 14 -2.27 -13.60 0.96
N ILE A 15 -2.73 -12.36 0.75
CA ILE A 15 -4.16 -12.02 0.69
C ILE A 15 -4.75 -12.53 -0.63
N GLY A 16 -4.05 -12.31 -1.74
CA GLY A 16 -4.48 -12.80 -3.06
C GLY A 16 -4.60 -14.32 -3.16
N ALA A 17 -3.80 -15.07 -2.40
CA ALA A 17 -3.87 -16.53 -2.31
C ALA A 17 -4.97 -17.05 -1.37
N GLY A 18 -5.72 -16.16 -0.71
CA GLY A 18 -6.83 -16.56 0.16
C GLY A 18 -6.39 -17.23 1.47
N ILE A 19 -5.20 -16.90 2.00
CA ILE A 19 -4.73 -17.50 3.25
C ILE A 19 -5.51 -16.91 4.44
N GLU A 20 -6.62 -17.57 4.80
CA GLU A 20 -7.63 -17.06 5.74
C GLU A 20 -7.06 -16.57 7.06
N LYS A 21 -6.18 -17.36 7.70
CA LYS A 21 -5.55 -16.98 8.97
C LYS A 21 -4.83 -15.63 8.87
N SER A 22 -4.08 -15.41 7.80
CA SER A 22 -3.37 -14.16 7.57
C SER A 22 -4.32 -13.02 7.26
N ILE A 23 -5.37 -13.27 6.47
CA ILE A 23 -6.41 -12.28 6.14
C ILE A 23 -7.09 -11.77 7.42
N GLU A 24 -7.52 -12.67 8.31
CA GLU A 24 -8.18 -12.31 9.56
C GLU A 24 -7.25 -11.59 10.55
N ASP A 25 -5.96 -11.93 10.55
CA ASP A 25 -4.97 -11.21 11.35
C ASP A 25 -4.69 -9.81 10.79
N PHE A 26 -4.64 -9.67 9.46
CA PHE A 26 -4.41 -8.40 8.77
C PHE A 26 -5.59 -7.44 8.91
N LYS A 27 -6.83 -7.93 8.93
CA LYS A 27 -8.03 -7.08 9.14
C LYS A 27 -8.01 -6.29 10.46
N LYS A 28 -7.18 -6.72 11.43
CA LYS A 28 -7.01 -6.07 12.74
C LYS A 28 -5.86 -5.05 12.75
N LYS A 29 -5.19 -4.81 11.62
CA LYS A 29 -3.98 -3.98 11.52
C LYS A 29 -4.25 -2.67 10.79
N ASN A 30 -3.43 -1.66 11.09
CA ASN A 30 -3.37 -0.42 10.33
C ASN A 30 -2.60 -0.64 9.01
N ILE A 31 -3.33 -0.95 7.94
CA ILE A 31 -2.76 -1.28 6.63
C ILE A 31 -2.77 -0.06 5.72
N LEU A 32 -1.66 0.16 5.02
CA LEU A 32 -1.58 1.02 3.85
C LEU A 32 -1.34 0.15 2.61
N VAL A 33 -2.23 0.23 1.64
CA VAL A 33 -2.08 -0.40 0.33
C VAL A 33 -1.60 0.64 -0.66
N ILE A 34 -0.52 0.31 -1.37
CA ILE A 34 0.12 1.19 -2.34
C ILE A 34 -0.02 0.56 -3.72
N ASP A 35 -0.69 1.25 -4.63
CA ASP A 35 -0.79 0.87 -6.05
C ASP A 35 -0.09 1.90 -6.94
N GLY A 36 0.29 1.48 -8.15
CA GLY A 36 0.98 2.33 -9.13
C GLY A 36 0.26 2.49 -10.46
N CYS A 37 -0.92 1.90 -10.63
CA CYS A 37 -1.65 1.97 -11.89
C CYS A 37 -3.17 1.99 -11.68
N PRO A 38 -3.97 2.42 -12.66
CA PRO A 38 -5.43 2.54 -12.53
C PRO A 38 -6.19 1.21 -12.37
N ILE A 39 -5.49 0.07 -12.44
CA ILE A 39 -6.11 -1.25 -12.23
C ILE A 39 -6.43 -1.48 -10.76
N ASP A 40 -5.71 -0.80 -9.85
CA ASP A 40 -5.88 -0.88 -8.40
C ASP A 40 -5.91 -2.32 -7.88
N CYS A 41 -4.97 -3.15 -8.36
CA CYS A 41 -4.98 -4.57 -8.05
C CYS A 41 -4.85 -4.82 -6.54
N GLY A 42 -4.03 -4.04 -5.83
CA GLY A 42 -3.95 -4.08 -4.38
C GLY A 42 -5.27 -3.75 -3.72
N LYS A 43 -5.87 -2.60 -4.07
CA LYS A 43 -7.18 -2.18 -3.54
C LYS A 43 -8.26 -3.25 -3.75
N ARG A 44 -8.37 -3.79 -4.97
CA ARG A 44 -9.39 -4.78 -5.33
C ARG A 44 -9.20 -6.09 -4.57
N ILE A 45 -7.95 -6.52 -4.36
CA ILE A 45 -7.65 -7.69 -3.50
C ILE A 45 -8.15 -7.45 -2.08
N MET A 46 -7.94 -6.26 -1.51
CA MET A 46 -8.44 -5.92 -0.17
C MET A 46 -9.97 -5.95 -0.12
N ASP A 47 -10.63 -5.31 -1.08
CA ASP A 47 -12.10 -5.19 -1.13
C ASP A 47 -12.77 -6.58 -1.26
N ILE A 48 -12.28 -7.44 -2.15
CA ILE A 48 -12.84 -8.80 -2.37
C ILE A 48 -12.66 -9.68 -1.12
N ASN A 49 -11.57 -9.49 -0.36
CA ASN A 49 -11.33 -10.23 0.88
C ASN A 49 -12.01 -9.59 2.12
N GLY A 50 -12.87 -8.59 1.91
CA GLY A 50 -13.71 -8.00 2.95
C GLY A 50 -12.97 -7.09 3.93
N PHE A 51 -11.83 -6.51 3.53
CA PHE A 51 -11.19 -5.47 4.32
C PHE A 51 -12.03 -4.18 4.25
N LYS A 52 -12.40 -3.65 5.42
CA LYS A 52 -13.23 -2.43 5.52
C LYS A 52 -12.45 -1.19 5.95
N ASN A 53 -11.37 -1.39 6.70
CA ASN A 53 -10.59 -0.33 7.34
C ASN A 53 -9.13 -0.47 6.91
N TYR A 54 -8.77 0.15 5.79
CA TYR A 54 -7.39 0.26 5.32
C TYR A 54 -7.20 1.60 4.61
N HIS A 55 -5.97 2.08 4.62
CA HIS A 55 -5.54 3.25 3.87
C HIS A 55 -5.11 2.86 2.48
N TYR A 56 -5.38 3.73 1.51
CA TYR A 56 -5.08 3.48 0.10
C TYR A 56 -4.35 4.68 -0.49
N MET A 57 -3.25 4.43 -1.20
CA MET A 57 -2.49 5.44 -1.91
C MET A 57 -2.12 4.91 -3.30
N ARG A 58 -2.53 5.64 -4.35
CA ARG A 58 -2.02 5.40 -5.70
C ARG A 58 -0.90 6.40 -6.01
N VAL A 59 0.33 5.93 -6.18
CA VAL A 59 1.48 6.83 -6.38
C VAL A 59 1.39 7.66 -7.67
N THR A 60 0.67 7.17 -8.68
CA THR A 60 0.44 7.89 -9.93
C THR A 60 -0.53 9.06 -9.78
N ASP A 61 -1.45 9.03 -8.80
CA ASP A 61 -2.33 10.16 -8.49
C ASP A 61 -1.55 11.32 -7.86
N LEU A 62 -0.36 11.03 -7.31
CA LEU A 62 0.59 12.01 -6.78
C LEU A 62 1.55 12.55 -7.85
N GLY A 63 1.37 12.18 -9.12
CA GLY A 63 2.22 12.61 -10.24
C GLY A 63 3.41 11.70 -10.56
N PHE A 64 3.60 10.59 -9.83
CA PHE A 64 4.72 9.67 -10.05
C PHE A 64 4.40 8.59 -11.09
N VAL A 65 4.52 8.94 -12.37
CA VAL A 65 4.15 8.08 -13.50
C VAL A 65 5.31 7.21 -13.98
N LYS A 66 5.02 5.91 -14.18
CA LYS A 66 5.97 4.94 -14.71
C LYS A 66 6.60 5.43 -16.02
N GLY A 67 7.93 5.42 -16.07
CA GLY A 67 8.71 5.87 -17.23
C GLY A 67 8.80 7.39 -17.39
N LYS A 68 8.15 8.18 -16.53
CA LYS A 68 8.23 9.66 -16.51
C LYS A 68 8.83 10.21 -15.21
N SER A 69 8.87 9.41 -14.16
CA SER A 69 9.43 9.79 -12.86
C SER A 69 10.76 9.10 -12.63
N HIS A 70 11.81 9.92 -12.45
CA HIS A 70 13.13 9.42 -12.08
C HIS A 70 13.16 8.97 -10.62
N VAL A 71 13.91 7.92 -10.34
CA VAL A 71 14.11 7.43 -8.97
C VAL A 71 15.21 8.26 -8.32
N THR A 72 14.81 9.39 -7.73
CA THR A 72 15.68 10.29 -6.97
C THR A 72 15.32 10.24 -5.49
N ASP A 73 16.27 10.55 -4.61
CA ASP A 73 16.04 10.61 -3.16
C ASP A 73 14.93 11.62 -2.80
N GLU A 74 14.87 12.74 -3.53
CA GLU A 74 13.80 13.73 -3.39
C GLU A 74 12.42 13.10 -3.65
N ASN A 75 12.24 12.42 -4.78
CA ASN A 75 10.98 11.78 -5.15
C ASN A 75 10.59 10.68 -4.15
N ILE A 76 11.57 9.87 -3.72
CA ILE A 76 11.36 8.83 -2.70
C ILE A 76 10.90 9.47 -1.38
N ASN A 77 11.56 10.53 -0.94
CA ASN A 77 11.22 11.24 0.31
C ASN A 77 9.84 11.90 0.24
N THR A 78 9.47 12.49 -0.90
CA THR A 78 8.11 13.04 -1.08
C THR A 78 7.04 11.96 -0.92
N ILE A 79 7.18 10.82 -1.60
CA ILE A 79 6.23 9.70 -1.46
C ILE A 79 6.23 9.16 -0.03
N PHE A 80 7.40 9.08 0.60
CA PHE A 80 7.54 8.59 1.96
C PHE A 80 6.82 9.46 3.00
N GLU A 81 6.99 10.79 2.94
CA GLU A 81 6.32 11.71 3.85
C GLU A 81 4.80 11.71 3.65
N ILE A 82 4.32 11.62 2.41
CA ILE A 82 2.88 11.43 2.13
C ILE A 82 2.38 10.10 2.71
N ALA A 83 3.12 9.00 2.53
CA ALA A 83 2.73 7.70 3.07
C ALA A 83 2.62 7.68 4.61
N LYS A 84 3.38 8.54 5.31
CA LYS A 84 3.31 8.69 6.77
C LYS A 84 2.04 9.37 7.26
N THR A 85 1.39 10.21 6.45
CA THR A 85 0.17 10.93 6.89
C THR A 85 -1.06 10.03 6.95
N TYR A 86 -1.03 8.88 6.29
CA TYR A 86 -2.06 7.85 6.42
C TYR A 86 -1.85 7.14 7.76
N VAL A 87 -2.60 7.51 8.80
CA VAL A 87 -2.59 6.89 10.14
C VAL A 87 -3.91 6.24 10.49
#